data_AF-A0A441UIX4-F1
#
_entry.id   AF-A0A441UIX4-F1
#
_cell.length_a   1.000
_cell.length_b   1.000
_cell.length_c   1.000
_cell.angle_alpha   90.00
_cell.angle_beta   90.00
_cell.angle_gamma   90.00
#
_symmetry.space_group_name_H-M   'P 1'
#
loop_
_entity.id
_entity.type
_entity.pdbx_description
1 polymer ?
#
loop_
_entity_poly.entity_id
_entity_poly.type
_entity_poly.pdbx_seq_one_letter_code
_entity_poly.pdbx_strand_id
1 'polypeptide(L)' 'MPRTLLYKLEKGHLGQYEDWWYLVEEADGTRYVEHEWDHVAVRGFDKREGSKRIEIDDFLASGHDKAVAKLRGILGL' A
#
# COMPACT_ATOMS: atom_id res chain seq x y z
N MET A 1 12.22 -0.09 11.35
CA MET A 1 12.00 -0.23 9.90
C MET A 1 11.36 1.06 9.40
N PRO A 2 12.06 1.90 8.64
CA PRO A 2 11.44 3.06 8.01
C PRO A 2 10.41 2.58 6.97
N ARG A 3 9.20 3.14 7.04
CA ARG A 3 8.16 2.96 6.02
C ARG A 3 7.85 4.29 5.38
N THR A 4 7.86 4.33 4.06
CA THR A 4 7.58 5.52 3.27
C THR A 4 6.24 5.35 2.57
N LEU A 5 5.25 6.20 2.87
CA LEU A 5 3.96 6.15 2.21
C LEU A 5 4.11 6.51 0.71
N LEU A 6 3.72 5.59 -0.16
CA LEU A 6 3.69 5.77 -1.60
C LEU A 6 2.37 6.41 -2.03
N TYR A 7 1.27 5.87 -1.55
CA TYR A 7 -0.07 6.34 -1.90
C TYR A 7 -1.09 5.91 -0.86
N LYS A 8 -2.14 6.72 -0.69
CA LYS A 8 -3.35 6.39 0.06
C LYS A 8 -4.54 6.55 -0.87
N LEU A 9 -5.41 5.54 -0.90
CA LEU A 9 -6.68 5.57 -1.58
C LEU A 9 -7.80 5.48 -0.56
N GLU A 10 -8.74 6.42 -0.63
CA GLU A 10 -9.94 6.43 0.18
C GLU A 10 -11.14 6.49 -0.78
N LYS A 11 -12.02 5.49 -0.77
CA LYS A 11 -13.21 5.48 -1.66
C LYS A 11 -14.52 5.80 -0.95
N GLY A 12 -14.63 5.54 0.35
CA GLY A 12 -15.86 5.81 1.10
C GLY A 12 -15.95 7.26 1.56
N HIS A 13 -17.15 7.87 1.52
CA HIS A 13 -17.42 9.19 2.09
C HIS A 13 -17.11 9.30 3.60
N LEU A 14 -16.94 8.16 4.28
CA LEU A 14 -16.62 8.05 5.70
C LEU A 14 -15.41 7.12 5.94
N GLY A 15 -14.49 6.96 4.98
CA GLY A 15 -13.29 6.12 5.16
C GLY A 15 -13.58 4.60 5.15
N GLN A 16 -14.59 4.16 4.40
CA GLN A 16 -15.09 2.77 4.45
C GLN A 16 -14.30 1.78 3.59
N TYR A 17 -13.32 2.28 2.81
CA TYR A 17 -12.50 1.50 1.90
C TYR A 17 -11.19 2.26 1.73
N GLU A 18 -10.30 2.05 2.69
CA GLU A 18 -8.99 2.66 2.71
C GLU A 18 -7.95 1.62 2.30
N ASP A 19 -7.08 2.01 1.38
CA ASP A 19 -5.92 1.23 0.96
C ASP A 19 -4.69 2.13 1.06
N TRP A 20 -3.63 1.60 1.64
CA TRP A 20 -2.34 2.26 1.80
C TRP A 20 -1.23 1.40 1.22
N TRP A 21 -0.33 2.04 0.48
CA TRP A 21 0.88 1.40 -0.03
C TRP A 21 2.11 2.07 0.56
N TYR A 22 2.99 1.28 1.16
CA TYR A 22 4.23 1.75 1.77
C TYR A 22 5.43 1.06 1.13
N LEU A 23 6.51 1.80 0.91
CA LEU A 23 7.83 1.21 0.71
C LEU A 23 8.45 0.96 2.08
N VAL A 24 8.78 -0.29 2.37
CA VAL A 24 9.46 -0.68 3.60
C VAL A 24 10.90 -1.04 3.27
N GLU A 25 11.83 -0.49 4.03
CA GLU A 25 13.25 -0.85 3.97
C GLU A 25 13.65 -1.57 5.26
N GLU A 26 14.17 -2.78 5.09
CA GLU A 26 14.70 -3.61 6.17
C GLU A 26 16.12 -3.20 6.54
N ALA A 27 16.55 -3.60 7.73
CA ALA A 27 17.90 -3.30 8.21
C ALA A 27 19.00 -3.97 7.38
N ASP A 28 18.69 -5.05 6.66
CA ASP A 28 19.59 -5.78 5.77
C ASP A 28 19.66 -5.17 4.36
N GLY A 29 18.92 -4.09 4.09
CA GLY A 29 18.82 -3.44 2.78
C GLY A 29 17.76 -4.04 1.86
N THR A 30 17.02 -5.07 2.31
CA THR A 30 15.86 -5.59 1.57
C THR A 30 14.77 -4.54 1.51
N ARG A 31 14.14 -4.40 0.34
CA ARG A 31 13.05 -3.46 0.12
C ARG A 31 11.83 -4.19 -0.41
N TYR A 32 10.65 -3.88 0.12
CA TYR A 32 9.39 -4.43 -0.35
C TYR A 32 8.28 -3.39 -0.23
N VAL A 33 7.17 -3.64 -0.92
CA VAL A 33 5.95 -2.83 -0.77
C VAL A 33 5.00 -3.53 0.19
N GLU A 34 4.55 -2.80 1.20
CA GLU A 34 3.48 -3.23 2.09
C GLU A 34 2.17 -2.58 1.63
N HIS A 35 1.18 -3.41 1.30
CA HIS A 35 -0.18 -2.98 1.03
C HIS A 35 -1.03 -3.25 2.27
N GLU A 36 -1.46 -2.20 2.96
CA GLU A 36 -2.43 -2.27 4.04
C GLU A 36 -3.81 -1.88 3.52
N TRP A 37 -4.87 -2.53 4.00
CA TRP A 37 -6.24 -2.12 3.71
C TRP A 37 -7.11 -2.20 4.96
N ASP A 38 -8.04 -1.27 5.08
CA ASP A 38 -9.12 -1.27 6.06
C ASP A 38 -10.44 -1.00 5.35
N HIS A 39 -11.22 -2.07 5.17
CA HIS A 39 -12.50 -2.02 4.49
C HIS A 39 -13.60 -2.26 5.53
N VAL A 40 -14.25 -1.17 5.93
CA VAL A 40 -15.33 -1.17 6.92
C VAL A 40 -16.67 -1.01 6.20
N ALA A 41 -17.53 -2.02 6.26
CA ALA A 41 -18.88 -1.92 5.71
C ALA A 41 -19.74 -0.93 6.52
N VAL A 42 -20.52 -0.10 5.82
CA VAL A 42 -21.35 1.00 6.38
C VAL A 42 -22.33 0.56 7.49
N ARG A 43 -22.69 -0.72 7.53
CA ARG A 43 -23.64 -1.28 8.51
C ARG A 43 -22.98 -2.11 9.62
N GLY A 44 -21.65 -2.12 9.71
CA GLY A 44 -20.91 -2.72 10.82
C GLY A 44 -20.89 -4.26 10.87
N PHE A 45 -21.42 -4.94 9.85
CA PHE A 45 -21.48 -6.41 9.83
C PHE A 45 -20.25 -7.09 9.22
N ASP A 46 -19.41 -6.34 8.50
CA ASP A 46 -18.18 -6.85 7.89
C ASP A 46 -17.07 -5.82 8.00
N LYS A 47 -15.98 -6.19 8.68
CA LYS A 47 -14.69 -5.49 8.66
C LYS A 47 -13.67 -6.41 8.02
N ARG A 48 -12.98 -5.93 7.00
CA ARG A 48 -11.86 -6.62 6.36
C ARG A 48 -10.66 -5.72 6.41
N GLU A 49 -9.82 -5.96 7.40
CA GLU A 49 -8.52 -5.33 7.53
C GLU A 49 -7.42 -6.35 7.22
N GLY A 50 -6.27 -5.86 6.77
CA GLY A 50 -5.12 -6.71 6.54
C GLY A 50 -3.93 -5.96 5.98
N SER A 51 -2.81 -6.65 5.95
CA SER A 51 -1.62 -6.21 5.24
C SER A 51 -1.06 -7.35 4.40
N LYS A 52 -0.39 -6.97 3.31
CA LYS A 52 0.30 -7.91 2.43
C LYS A 52 1.64 -7.31 2.02
N ARG A 53 2.69 -8.12 2.19
CA ARG A 53 4.00 -7.86 1.59
C ARG A 53 3.98 -8.26 0.11
N ILE A 54 4.47 -7.35 -0.72
CA ILE A 54 4.58 -7.50 -2.17
C ILE A 54 6.02 -7.16 -2.54
N GLU A 55 6.66 -8.05 -3.30
CA GLU A 55 8.00 -7.79 -3.83
C GLU A 55 7.96 -6.62 -4.82
N ILE A 56 9.06 -5.85 -4.92
CA ILE A 56 9.08 -4.62 -5.72
C ILE A 56 8.75 -4.89 -7.18
N ASP A 57 9.33 -5.93 -7.78
CA ASP A 57 9.12 -6.27 -9.19
C ASP A 57 7.65 -6.62 -9.48
N ASP A 58 7.03 -7.42 -8.60
CA ASP A 58 5.61 -7.77 -8.70
C ASP A 58 4.71 -6.53 -8.59
N PHE A 59 5.08 -5.62 -7.67
CA PHE A 59 4.35 -4.37 -7.48
C PHE A 59 4.51 -3.41 -8.67
N LEU A 60 5.70 -3.33 -9.28
CA LEU A 60 5.92 -2.49 -10.46
C LEU A 60 5.16 -3.00 -11.70
N ALA A 61 4.87 -4.30 -11.76
CA ALA A 61 4.13 -4.93 -12.84
C ALA A 61 2.60 -4.81 -12.70
N SER A 62 2.07 -4.86 -11.48
CA SER A 62 0.63 -5.02 -11.24
C SER A 62 0.05 -4.16 -10.10
N GLY A 63 0.87 -3.32 -9.48
CA GLY A 63 0.49 -2.45 -8.38
C GLY A 63 -0.38 -1.28 -8.80
N HIS A 64 -0.87 -0.53 -7.81
CA HIS A 64 -1.72 0.63 -8.05
C HIS A 64 -0.93 1.76 -8.74
N ASP A 65 -1.39 2.23 -9.90
CA ASP A 65 -0.66 3.15 -10.79
C ASP A 65 -0.01 4.35 -10.08
N LYS A 66 -0.75 5.01 -9.18
CA LYS A 66 -0.23 6.17 -8.42
C LYS A 66 0.87 5.79 -7.43
N ALA A 67 0.76 4.62 -6.80
CA ALA A 67 1.77 4.11 -5.89
C ALA A 67 3.02 3.66 -6.67
N VAL A 68 2.83 3.00 -7.81
CA VAL A 68 3.90 2.60 -8.74
C VAL A 68 4.66 3.82 -9.26
N ALA A 69 3.96 4.88 -9.67
CA ALA A 69 4.59 6.12 -10.13
C ALA A 69 5.46 6.75 -9.04
N LYS A 70 4.97 6.79 -7.79
CA LYS A 70 5.76 7.30 -6.66
C LYS A 70 6.97 6.41 -6.36
N LEU A 71 6.81 5.09 -6.42
CA LEU A 71 7.88 4.13 -6.19
C LEU A 71 8.99 4.27 -7.25
N ARG A 72 8.64 4.36 -8.54
CA ARG A 72 9.61 4.60 -9.62
C ARG A 72 10.42 5.87 -9.38
N GLY A 73 9.74 6.96 -8.99
CA GLY A 73 10.41 8.21 -8.63
C GLY A 73 11.39 8.10 -7.45
N ILE A 74 11.11 7.22 -6.47
CA ILE A 74 12.02 6.96 -5.34
C ILE A 74 13.21 6.10 -5.77
N LEU A 75 12.97 5.10 -6.64
CA LEU A 75 14.01 4.18 -7.13
C LEU A 75 14.87 4.78 -8.24
N GLY A 76 14.48 5.92 -8.81
CA GLY A 76 15.17 6.56 -9.94
C GLY A 76 14.96 5.83 -11.27
N LEU A 77 13.82 5.16 -11.43
CA LEU A 77 13.40 4.41 -12.61
C LEU A 77 12.49 5.23 -13.53
#